data_AF-A0A0J9TMA8-F1
#
_entry.id   AF-A0A0J9TMA8-F1
#
_cell.length_a   1.000
_cell.length_b   1.000
_cell.length_c   1.000
_cell.angle_alpha   90.00
_cell.angle_beta   90.00
_cell.angle_gamma   90.00
#
_symmetry.space_group_name_H-M   'P 1'
#
loop_
_entity.id
_entity.type
_entity.pdbx_description
1 polymer ?
#
loop_
_entity_poly.entity_id
_entity_poly.type
_entity_poly.pdbx_seq_one_letter_code
_entity_poly.pdbx_strand_id
1 'polypeptide(L)'
;MNKNFAQILEDFISDGSRKHRGHGDDGANEENVPHFINQDGSNLFNDDIGKKFEKKNFFKYTEYSLSSLYMSDNQIPLEEDPKFETFINVITKASDVNNEYKWVDDYFKFEVKEEMNILTPRSQDRDFLFRKYLQPNQLKNICLLRKYEQAAISKTPEKNKVDAKIVSEYIVHDSYRQIMKALNFKWSHRIFTKARIFHSKYGNSDHIVILVMRHYKDENFLHPLFHDRALVQIKSYLNDNKHADMTQKNLLNYTEVFKPYVSLRKVDSNFVEQIKDRYYGAF
;
A
#
# COMPACT_ATOMS: atom_id res chain seq x y z
N MET A 1 -6.19 -14.71 -19.01
CA MET A 1 -6.87 -15.90 -18.45
C MET A 1 -7.56 -15.55 -17.14
N ASN A 2 -8.88 -15.77 -17.03
CA ASN A 2 -9.67 -15.52 -15.81
C ASN A 2 -9.33 -16.56 -14.74
N LYS A 3 -8.47 -16.21 -13.78
CA LYS A 3 -8.42 -16.96 -12.51
C LYS A 3 -9.78 -16.80 -11.84
N ASN A 4 -10.36 -17.92 -11.40
CA ASN A 4 -11.61 -17.89 -10.64
C ASN A 4 -11.37 -17.11 -9.33
N PHE A 5 -12.32 -16.27 -8.93
CA PHE A 5 -12.25 -15.47 -7.70
C PHE A 5 -11.92 -16.33 -6.47
N ALA A 6 -12.42 -17.57 -6.42
CA ALA A 6 -12.09 -18.54 -5.38
C ALA A 6 -10.57 -18.76 -5.23
N GLN A 7 -9.84 -18.81 -6.35
CA GLN A 7 -8.38 -18.99 -6.34
C GLN A 7 -7.65 -17.75 -5.81
N ILE A 8 -8.18 -16.54 -6.07
CA ILE A 8 -7.64 -15.30 -5.50
C ILE A 8 -7.83 -15.28 -3.98
N LEU A 9 -9.01 -15.66 -3.50
CA LEU A 9 -9.26 -15.80 -2.06
C LEU A 9 -8.38 -16.89 -1.43
N GLU A 10 -8.24 -18.04 -2.09
CA GLU A 10 -7.36 -19.11 -1.62
C GLU A 10 -5.92 -18.62 -1.51
N ASP A 11 -5.39 -17.94 -2.51
CA ASP A 11 -4.04 -17.37 -2.46
C ASP A 11 -3.89 -16.32 -1.31
N PHE A 12 -4.97 -15.59 -0.95
CA PHE A 12 -5.01 -14.70 0.22
C PHE A 12 -5.14 -15.41 1.58
N ILE A 13 -5.60 -16.66 1.59
CA ILE A 13 -5.88 -17.46 2.80
C ILE A 13 -4.75 -18.48 3.05
N SER A 14 -4.11 -18.98 2.00
CA SER A 14 -3.08 -20.00 2.07
C SER A 14 -1.75 -19.42 2.57
N ASP A 15 -1.54 -19.47 3.88
CA ASP A 15 -0.25 -19.16 4.52
C ASP A 15 0.48 -20.43 5.00
N GLY A 16 0.25 -21.58 4.35
CA GLY A 16 0.89 -22.84 4.76
C GLY A 16 0.84 -23.92 3.69
N SER A 17 2.01 -24.30 3.19
CA SER A 17 2.25 -25.46 2.31
C SER A 17 1.84 -25.35 0.83
N ARG A 18 2.57 -24.56 0.04
CA ARG A 18 2.97 -25.10 -1.27
C ARG A 18 4.05 -26.15 -1.05
N LYS A 19 3.65 -27.35 -0.60
CA LYS A 19 4.43 -28.54 -0.94
C LYS A 19 4.33 -28.67 -2.45
N HIS A 20 5.42 -28.38 -3.16
CA HIS A 20 5.64 -28.93 -4.49
C HIS A 20 5.44 -30.45 -4.38
N ARG A 21 4.26 -30.94 -4.73
CA ARG A 21 4.05 -32.34 -5.08
C ARG A 21 4.47 -32.46 -6.54
N GLY A 22 5.45 -33.34 -6.74
CA GLY A 22 6.42 -33.26 -7.82
C GLY A 22 5.97 -33.84 -9.16
N HIS A 23 6.85 -33.69 -10.15
CA HIS A 23 7.60 -34.80 -10.72
C HIS A 23 8.74 -34.31 -11.62
N GLY A 24 9.92 -34.92 -11.45
CA GLY A 24 10.92 -35.08 -12.52
C GLY A 24 12.00 -34.01 -12.62
N ASP A 25 13.25 -34.45 -12.42
CA ASP A 25 14.52 -33.77 -12.70
C ASP A 25 14.55 -33.06 -14.06
N ASP A 26 14.98 -31.79 -14.07
CA ASP A 26 16.27 -31.36 -14.61
C ASP A 26 16.31 -29.82 -14.75
N GLY A 27 17.45 -29.22 -14.36
CA GLY A 27 17.90 -27.93 -14.89
C GLY A 27 17.72 -26.69 -13.99
N ALA A 28 18.82 -26.35 -13.32
CA ALA A 28 19.37 -25.00 -13.09
C ALA A 28 18.46 -23.77 -12.91
N ASN A 29 18.77 -23.02 -11.83
CA ASN A 29 18.81 -21.55 -11.73
C ASN A 29 17.69 -20.74 -12.41
N GLU A 30 16.83 -20.10 -11.61
CA GLU A 30 16.64 -18.64 -11.73
C GLU A 30 15.95 -18.07 -10.47
N GLU A 31 16.65 -17.13 -9.86
CA GLU A 31 16.21 -16.29 -8.77
C GLU A 31 14.87 -15.61 -9.13
N ASN A 32 13.88 -15.66 -8.24
CA ASN A 32 12.63 -14.91 -8.41
C ASN A 32 12.87 -13.42 -8.10
N VAL A 33 13.66 -12.78 -8.94
CA VAL A 33 13.85 -11.33 -9.01
C VAL A 33 12.58 -10.74 -9.63
N PRO A 34 11.94 -9.72 -9.04
CA PRO A 34 11.06 -8.87 -9.81
C PRO A 34 11.95 -8.14 -10.81
N HIS A 35 11.93 -8.53 -12.09
CA HIS A 35 12.55 -7.75 -13.14
C HIS A 35 11.78 -6.43 -13.36
N PHE A 36 11.92 -5.50 -12.41
CA PHE A 36 12.17 -4.10 -12.71
C PHE A 36 13.69 -3.80 -12.77
N ILE A 37 14.52 -4.81 -12.46
CA ILE A 37 15.94 -4.63 -12.11
C ILE A 37 16.89 -4.61 -13.33
N ASN A 38 16.46 -4.99 -14.54
CA ASN A 38 17.31 -4.98 -15.75
C ASN A 38 16.56 -4.55 -17.02
N GLN A 39 15.96 -3.35 -17.07
CA GLN A 39 15.47 -2.82 -18.35
C GLN A 39 15.91 -1.37 -18.52
N ASP A 40 16.78 -1.16 -19.51
CA ASP A 40 17.09 0.15 -20.08
C ASP A 40 15.82 1.00 -20.15
N GLY A 41 15.90 2.20 -19.57
CA GLY A 41 14.80 3.17 -19.47
C GLY A 41 14.20 3.62 -20.80
N SER A 42 14.72 3.14 -21.94
CA SER A 42 14.21 3.39 -23.28
C SER A 42 13.10 2.43 -23.73
N ASN A 43 12.91 1.27 -23.08
CA ASN A 43 11.92 0.26 -23.50
C ASN A 43 10.62 0.22 -22.66
N LEU A 44 10.46 1.15 -21.71
CA LEU A 44 9.24 1.31 -20.90
C LEU A 44 8.09 2.04 -21.62
N PHE A 45 8.34 2.55 -22.83
CA PHE A 45 7.40 3.41 -23.58
C PHE A 45 6.85 2.78 -24.87
N ASN A 46 6.94 1.47 -25.05
CA ASN A 46 6.28 0.77 -26.16
C ASN A 46 5.06 -0.04 -25.65
N ASP A 47 3.89 0.56 -25.81
CA ASP A 47 2.56 0.03 -26.19
C ASP A 47 2.01 -1.33 -25.70
N ASP A 48 2.64 -2.05 -24.76
CA ASP A 48 2.13 -3.38 -24.38
C ASP A 48 2.30 -3.72 -22.89
N ILE A 49 2.10 -2.74 -22.01
CA ILE A 49 1.98 -2.98 -20.56
C ILE A 49 0.89 -4.03 -20.27
N GLY A 50 -0.21 -4.05 -21.05
CA GLY A 50 -1.29 -5.02 -20.93
C GLY A 50 -0.89 -6.48 -21.19
N LYS A 51 0.10 -6.75 -22.07
CA LYS A 51 0.53 -8.12 -22.41
C LYS A 51 1.59 -8.69 -21.48
N LYS A 52 2.39 -7.85 -20.80
CA LYS A 52 3.39 -8.33 -19.81
C LYS A 52 2.77 -8.80 -18.48
N PHE A 53 1.56 -8.38 -18.15
CA PHE A 53 0.87 -8.81 -16.91
C PHE A 53 0.33 -10.25 -16.94
N GLU A 54 0.40 -10.95 -18.06
CA GLU A 54 -0.18 -12.31 -18.17
C GLU A 54 0.52 -13.38 -17.30
N LYS A 55 1.72 -13.14 -16.76
CA LYS A 55 2.47 -14.19 -16.03
C LYS A 55 2.31 -14.20 -14.49
N LYS A 56 2.11 -13.06 -13.81
CA LYS A 56 1.86 -13.02 -12.34
C LYS A 56 1.04 -11.77 -11.97
N ASN A 57 -0.24 -11.96 -11.63
CA ASN A 57 -1.14 -10.90 -11.15
C ASN A 57 -1.16 -10.76 -9.63
N PHE A 58 -0.33 -11.53 -8.91
CA PHE A 58 -0.27 -11.57 -7.45
C PHE A 58 1.10 -11.14 -6.96
N PHE A 59 1.11 -10.31 -5.93
CA PHE A 59 2.30 -9.84 -5.26
C PHE A 59 2.13 -9.98 -3.75
N LYS A 60 3.15 -10.52 -3.09
CA LYS A 60 3.25 -10.59 -1.62
C LYS A 60 4.60 -10.03 -1.20
N TYR A 61 4.61 -9.01 -0.37
CA TYR A 61 5.81 -8.31 0.07
C TYR A 61 5.64 -7.73 1.48
N THR A 62 6.75 -7.43 2.13
CA THR A 62 6.79 -6.69 3.39
C THR A 62 6.93 -5.19 3.09
N GLU A 63 5.98 -4.38 3.54
CA GLU A 63 6.03 -2.93 3.55
C GLU A 63 6.60 -2.45 4.90
N TYR A 64 7.70 -1.71 4.86
CA TYR A 64 8.22 -0.95 6.00
C TYR A 64 7.88 0.53 5.81
N SER A 65 7.38 1.19 6.86
CA SER A 65 6.96 2.58 6.74
C SER A 65 7.08 3.39 8.02
N LEU A 66 7.17 4.71 7.83
CA LEU A 66 7.00 5.72 8.88
C LEU A 66 6.02 6.75 8.35
N SER A 67 5.15 7.25 9.21
CA SER A 67 4.10 8.18 8.83
C SER A 67 4.06 9.39 9.74
N SER A 68 3.49 10.48 9.24
CA SER A 68 3.15 11.66 10.02
C SER A 68 2.09 12.47 9.32
N LEU A 69 1.51 13.42 10.05
CA LEU A 69 0.58 14.39 9.51
C LEU A 69 1.32 15.72 9.41
N TYR A 70 1.50 16.23 8.19
CA TYR A 70 1.83 17.63 8.01
C TYR A 70 0.58 18.45 8.36
N MET A 71 0.75 19.50 9.14
CA MET A 71 -0.29 20.44 9.52
C MET A 71 0.25 21.85 9.30
N SER A 72 -0.51 22.69 8.61
CA SER A 72 -0.17 24.10 8.49
C SER A 72 -0.26 24.78 9.86
N ASP A 73 0.75 25.58 10.22
CA ASP A 73 0.86 26.20 11.54
C ASP A 73 -0.33 27.13 11.86
N ASN A 74 -0.94 27.75 10.83
CA ASN A 74 -2.08 28.66 10.95
C ASN A 74 -3.39 28.09 10.39
N GLN A 75 -3.45 26.77 10.15
CA GLN A 75 -4.60 26.10 9.53
C GLN A 75 -5.04 26.70 8.18
N ILE A 76 -4.12 27.37 7.49
CA ILE A 76 -4.37 27.88 6.15
C ILE A 76 -4.44 26.71 5.15
N PRO A 77 -5.14 26.88 4.02
CA PRO A 77 -5.10 25.89 2.95
C PRO A 77 -3.66 25.57 2.54
N LEU A 78 -3.36 24.29 2.31
CA LEU A 78 -2.01 23.87 1.95
C LEU A 78 -1.51 24.49 0.63
N GLU A 79 -2.42 24.85 -0.26
CA GLU A 79 -2.16 25.59 -1.50
C GLU A 79 -1.56 26.98 -1.25
N GLU A 80 -1.80 27.55 -0.08
CA GLU A 80 -1.38 28.89 0.32
C GLU A 80 -0.25 28.86 1.35
N ASP A 81 0.21 27.67 1.76
CA ASP A 81 1.23 27.49 2.80
C ASP A 81 2.65 27.44 2.19
N PRO A 82 3.47 28.49 2.38
CA PRO A 82 4.83 28.53 1.81
C PRO A 82 5.77 27.51 2.46
N LYS A 83 5.52 27.10 3.71
CA LYS A 83 6.30 26.07 4.41
C LYS A 83 6.00 24.70 3.82
N PHE A 84 4.74 24.46 3.43
CA PHE A 84 4.36 23.24 2.72
C PHE A 84 4.98 23.20 1.32
N GLU A 85 4.93 24.31 0.58
CA GLU A 85 5.60 24.41 -0.73
C GLU A 85 7.11 24.16 -0.61
N THR A 86 7.76 24.78 0.38
CA THR A 86 9.19 24.59 0.67
C THR A 86 9.50 23.12 0.98
N PHE A 87 8.68 22.47 1.82
CA PHE A 87 8.82 21.05 2.14
C PHE A 87 8.73 20.18 0.87
N ILE A 88 7.75 20.43 0.01
CA ILE A 88 7.59 19.73 -1.26
C ILE A 88 8.81 19.94 -2.17
N ASN A 89 9.35 21.16 -2.24
CA ASN A 89 10.54 21.47 -3.02
C ASN A 89 11.79 20.77 -2.47
N VAL A 90 11.95 20.65 -1.15
CA VAL A 90 13.04 19.89 -0.53
C VAL A 90 12.94 18.41 -0.87
N ILE A 91 11.76 17.79 -0.76
CA ILE A 91 11.58 16.37 -1.13
C ILE A 91 11.88 16.18 -2.61
N THR A 92 11.39 17.09 -3.47
CA THR A 92 11.63 17.03 -4.92
C THR A 92 13.13 17.00 -5.23
N LYS A 93 13.92 17.85 -4.59
CA LYS A 93 15.39 17.90 -4.78
C LYS A 93 16.11 16.67 -4.21
N ALA A 94 15.53 16.03 -3.20
CA ALA A 94 16.09 14.82 -2.57
C ALA A 94 15.63 13.50 -3.23
N SER A 95 14.84 13.59 -4.31
CA SER A 95 14.24 12.44 -4.98
C SER A 95 14.66 12.40 -6.45
N ASP A 96 14.77 11.20 -7.00
CA ASP A 96 15.20 10.99 -8.39
C ASP A 96 14.06 11.29 -9.37
N VAL A 97 12.84 10.91 -8.98
CA VAL A 97 11.63 11.10 -9.78
C VAL A 97 10.44 11.38 -8.89
N ASN A 98 9.49 12.16 -9.39
CA ASN A 98 8.23 12.41 -8.71
C ASN A 98 7.08 12.51 -9.72
N ASN A 99 5.90 12.06 -9.30
CA ASN A 99 4.70 12.05 -10.14
C ASN A 99 3.47 12.31 -9.29
N GLU A 100 2.44 12.88 -9.92
CA GLU A 100 1.13 13.05 -9.32
C GLU A 100 0.24 11.85 -9.60
N TYR A 101 -0.48 11.43 -8.57
CA TYR A 101 -1.36 10.28 -8.59
C TYR A 101 -2.73 10.66 -8.06
N LYS A 102 -3.73 10.00 -8.62
CA LYS A 102 -5.10 10.03 -8.11
C LYS A 102 -5.64 8.62 -8.11
N TRP A 103 -6.29 8.23 -7.02
CA TRP A 103 -6.95 6.94 -6.93
C TRP A 103 -8.15 7.01 -6.00
N VAL A 104 -8.97 5.97 -6.10
CA VAL A 104 -10.11 5.74 -5.23
C VAL A 104 -9.88 4.45 -4.48
N ASP A 105 -10.05 4.51 -3.17
CA ASP A 105 -9.93 3.38 -2.26
C ASP A 105 -11.33 3.05 -1.71
N ASP A 106 -11.81 1.83 -1.95
CA ASP A 106 -13.03 1.26 -1.38
C ASP A 106 -12.65 0.20 -0.34
N TYR A 107 -13.10 0.39 0.89
CA TYR A 107 -12.84 -0.53 2.00
C TYR A 107 -13.99 -1.50 2.17
N PHE A 108 -13.68 -2.79 2.24
CA PHE A 108 -14.62 -3.89 2.37
C PHE A 108 -14.32 -4.67 3.64
N LYS A 109 -15.33 -4.80 4.51
CA LYS A 109 -15.25 -5.59 5.73
C LYS A 109 -15.96 -6.92 5.57
N PHE A 110 -15.39 -7.98 6.13
CA PHE A 110 -16.07 -9.26 6.16
C PHE A 110 -17.11 -9.28 7.29
N GLU A 111 -18.39 -9.35 6.95
CA GLU A 111 -19.45 -9.48 7.94
C GLU A 111 -19.65 -10.98 8.21
N VAL A 112 -19.15 -11.46 9.34
CA VAL A 112 -19.46 -12.82 9.80
C VAL A 112 -20.93 -12.79 10.22
N LYS A 113 -21.83 -13.34 9.39
CA LYS A 113 -23.16 -13.71 9.87
C LYS A 113 -22.95 -14.71 11.00
N GLU A 114 -23.48 -14.41 12.19
CA GLU A 114 -23.39 -15.25 13.37
C GLU A 114 -24.08 -16.60 13.13
N GLU A 115 -23.40 -17.53 12.46
CA GLU A 115 -23.47 -18.94 12.79
C GLU A 115 -22.06 -19.31 13.25
N MET A 116 -21.87 -19.36 14.57
CA MET A 116 -20.61 -19.77 15.18
C MET A 116 -20.30 -21.21 14.79
N ASN A 117 -19.68 -21.41 13.64
CA ASN A 117 -18.99 -22.65 13.37
C ASN A 117 -17.71 -22.64 14.22
N ILE A 118 -17.80 -23.29 15.39
CA ILE A 118 -16.80 -23.37 16.48
C ILE A 118 -15.44 -23.91 15.99
N LEU A 119 -15.43 -24.55 14.82
CA LEU A 119 -14.23 -25.09 14.16
C LEU A 119 -13.55 -24.11 13.20
N THR A 120 -14.14 -22.94 12.96
CA THR A 120 -13.55 -21.90 12.11
C THR A 120 -12.60 -21.05 12.96
N PRO A 121 -11.30 -20.94 12.63
CA PRO A 121 -10.37 -20.12 13.39
C PRO A 121 -10.88 -18.68 13.53
N ARG A 122 -11.01 -18.19 14.76
CA ARG A 122 -11.39 -16.80 15.04
C ARG A 122 -10.33 -15.84 14.47
N SER A 123 -10.81 -14.87 13.68
CA SER A 123 -10.18 -13.61 13.25
C SER A 123 -8.75 -13.67 12.72
N GLN A 124 -8.59 -14.03 11.44
CA GLN A 124 -7.70 -13.23 10.61
C GLN A 124 -8.51 -12.03 10.14
N ASP A 125 -8.01 -10.81 10.30
CA ASP A 125 -8.64 -9.63 9.72
C ASP A 125 -8.82 -9.87 8.21
N ARG A 126 -10.09 -9.98 7.79
CA ARG A 126 -10.46 -10.30 6.39
C ARG A 126 -10.78 -9.04 5.61
N ASP A 127 -10.42 -7.87 6.13
CA ASP A 127 -10.69 -6.61 5.47
C ASP A 127 -9.86 -6.50 4.18
N PHE A 128 -10.54 -6.10 3.11
CA PHE A 128 -9.94 -5.88 1.80
C PHE A 128 -10.03 -4.42 1.41
N LEU A 129 -8.96 -3.94 0.80
CA LEU A 129 -8.89 -2.64 0.16
C LEU A 129 -8.96 -2.85 -1.36
N PHE A 130 -9.96 -2.26 -2.00
CA PHE A 130 -10.02 -2.18 -3.46
C PHE A 130 -9.57 -0.79 -3.91
N ARG A 131 -8.50 -0.71 -4.68
CA ARG A 131 -7.97 0.55 -5.23
C ARG A 131 -8.22 0.63 -6.72
N LYS A 132 -8.68 1.77 -7.22
CA LYS A 132 -8.73 2.09 -8.65
C LYS A 132 -7.91 3.34 -8.94
N TYR A 133 -6.90 3.23 -9.77
CA TYR A 133 -6.10 4.39 -10.20
C TYR A 133 -6.84 5.20 -11.26
N LEU A 134 -6.82 6.52 -11.10
CA LEU A 134 -7.36 7.50 -12.03
C LEU A 134 -6.23 8.27 -12.75
N GLN A 135 -5.10 8.46 -12.05
CA GLN A 135 -3.88 9.06 -12.56
C GLN A 135 -2.65 8.37 -11.95
N PRO A 136 -1.51 8.34 -12.66
CA PRO A 136 -1.26 8.92 -13.99
C PRO A 136 -1.89 8.08 -15.11
N ASN A 137 -1.88 8.60 -16.35
CA ASN A 137 -2.57 7.97 -17.49
C ASN A 137 -2.13 6.52 -17.74
N GLN A 138 -0.87 6.20 -17.48
CA GLN A 138 -0.30 4.85 -17.63
C GLN A 138 -0.91 3.83 -16.66
N LEU A 139 -1.44 4.28 -15.51
CA LEU A 139 -2.09 3.43 -14.52
C LEU A 139 -3.61 3.61 -14.51
N LYS A 140 -4.16 4.46 -15.36
CA LYS A 140 -5.58 4.78 -15.36
C LYS A 140 -6.41 3.50 -15.55
N ASN A 141 -7.39 3.30 -14.68
CA ASN A 141 -8.27 2.14 -14.60
C ASN A 141 -7.62 0.82 -14.16
N ILE A 142 -6.32 0.80 -13.82
CA ILE A 142 -5.73 -0.35 -13.12
C ILE A 142 -6.41 -0.44 -11.75
N CYS A 143 -6.92 -1.63 -11.43
CA CYS A 143 -7.56 -1.92 -10.17
C CYS A 143 -6.73 -2.93 -9.38
N LEU A 144 -6.60 -2.69 -8.08
CA LEU A 144 -5.90 -3.57 -7.15
C LEU A 144 -6.87 -4.04 -6.07
N LEU A 145 -6.81 -5.32 -5.72
CA LEU A 145 -7.40 -5.86 -4.50
C LEU A 145 -6.27 -6.17 -3.53
N ARG A 146 -6.24 -5.52 -2.37
CA ARG A 146 -5.17 -5.59 -1.39
C ARG A 146 -5.68 -6.07 -0.04
N LYS A 147 -4.87 -6.87 0.64
CA LYS A 147 -5.07 -7.34 2.01
C LYS A 147 -3.81 -7.05 2.83
N TYR A 148 -4.01 -6.55 4.05
CA TYR A 148 -2.94 -6.36 5.03
C TYR A 148 -2.96 -7.53 6.00
N GLU A 149 -1.86 -8.26 6.10
CA GLU A 149 -1.75 -9.43 6.99
C GLU A 149 -1.23 -8.99 8.36
N GLN A 150 -2.13 -8.81 9.34
CA GLN A 150 -1.79 -8.34 10.69
C GLN A 150 -0.96 -9.35 11.52
N ALA A 151 -1.02 -10.66 11.22
CA ALA A 151 -0.47 -11.70 12.09
C ALA A 151 0.93 -12.23 11.71
N ALA A 152 1.45 -11.90 10.53
CA ALA A 152 2.62 -12.59 9.97
C ALA A 152 3.98 -11.97 10.35
N ILE A 153 4.02 -10.79 10.98
CA ILE A 153 5.23 -10.29 11.67
C ILE A 153 5.21 -10.74 13.15
N SER A 154 4.80 -11.99 13.33
CA SER A 154 4.95 -12.79 14.52
C SER A 154 6.43 -13.18 14.66
N LYS A 155 7.21 -12.23 15.16
CA LYS A 155 8.45 -12.39 15.94
C LYS A 155 8.95 -10.98 16.29
N THR A 156 8.36 -10.43 17.35
CA THR A 156 8.71 -9.17 18.03
C THR A 156 8.43 -7.85 17.30
N PRO A 157 7.16 -7.37 17.28
CA PRO A 157 6.81 -6.00 16.90
C PRO A 157 7.55 -4.91 17.72
N GLU A 158 8.07 -5.26 18.90
CA GLU A 158 8.91 -4.40 19.75
C GLU A 158 10.34 -4.20 19.22
N LYS A 159 10.86 -5.06 18.32
CA LYS A 159 12.20 -4.89 17.72
C LYS A 159 12.20 -3.91 16.54
N ASN A 160 11.07 -3.78 15.85
CA ASN A 160 10.99 -2.92 14.67
C ASN A 160 10.83 -1.45 15.09
N LYS A 161 11.80 -0.63 14.66
CA LYS A 161 11.83 0.82 14.88
C LYS A 161 10.86 1.57 13.97
N VAL A 162 10.29 0.88 12.98
CA VAL A 162 9.33 1.39 11.99
C VAL A 162 8.10 0.48 11.93
N ASP A 163 7.04 0.92 11.26
CA ASP A 163 5.89 0.07 10.98
C ASP A 163 6.25 -0.96 9.92
N ALA A 164 5.95 -2.22 10.17
CA ALA A 164 6.15 -3.29 9.21
C ALA A 164 4.82 -4.03 9.01
N LYS A 165 4.45 -4.31 7.77
CA LYS A 165 3.22 -5.01 7.41
C LYS A 165 3.47 -5.93 6.23
N ILE A 166 2.92 -7.14 6.25
CA ILE A 166 2.88 -7.98 5.06
C ILE A 166 1.67 -7.57 4.23
N VAL A 167 1.91 -7.30 2.96
CA VAL A 167 0.92 -6.85 1.99
C VAL A 167 0.81 -7.92 0.92
N SER A 168 -0.42 -8.36 0.70
CA SER A 168 -0.80 -9.22 -0.41
C SER A 168 -1.68 -8.40 -1.35
N GLU A 169 -1.38 -8.36 -2.64
CA GLU A 169 -2.15 -7.60 -3.62
C GLU A 169 -2.31 -8.32 -4.97
N TYR A 170 -3.49 -8.16 -5.56
CA TYR A 170 -3.84 -8.65 -6.88
C TYR A 170 -4.16 -7.50 -7.81
N ILE A 171 -3.66 -7.57 -9.05
CA ILE A 171 -4.23 -6.79 -10.15
C ILE A 171 -5.51 -7.48 -10.60
N VAL A 172 -6.63 -6.75 -10.53
CA VAL A 172 -7.97 -7.28 -10.79
C VAL A 172 -8.73 -6.38 -11.77
N HIS A 173 -9.84 -6.89 -12.28
CA HIS A 173 -10.77 -6.11 -13.09
C HIS A 173 -11.71 -5.27 -12.19
N ASP A 174 -12.24 -4.15 -12.69
CA ASP A 174 -13.10 -3.23 -11.92
C ASP A 174 -14.38 -3.89 -11.38
N SER A 175 -14.86 -4.94 -12.07
CA SER A 175 -16.02 -5.74 -11.64
C SER A 175 -15.83 -6.43 -10.28
N TYR A 176 -14.59 -6.59 -9.80
CA TYR A 176 -14.32 -7.20 -8.48
C TYR A 176 -14.96 -6.42 -7.34
N ARG A 177 -15.17 -5.11 -7.50
CA ARG A 177 -15.95 -4.30 -6.55
C ARG A 177 -17.36 -4.85 -6.33
N GLN A 178 -18.02 -5.35 -7.38
CA GLN A 178 -19.35 -5.95 -7.29
C GLN A 178 -19.27 -7.39 -6.76
N ILE A 179 -18.23 -8.13 -7.15
CA ILE A 179 -18.01 -9.50 -6.67
C ILE A 179 -17.80 -9.52 -5.15
N MET A 180 -17.05 -8.58 -4.58
CA MET A 180 -16.87 -8.45 -3.13
C MET A 180 -18.23 -8.34 -2.41
N LYS A 181 -19.14 -7.51 -2.93
CA LYS A 181 -20.48 -7.35 -2.37
C LYS A 181 -21.30 -8.64 -2.44
N ALA A 182 -21.19 -9.38 -3.55
CA ALA A 182 -21.87 -10.67 -3.73
C ALA A 182 -21.37 -11.75 -2.76
N LEU A 183 -20.15 -11.59 -2.22
CA LEU A 183 -19.50 -12.56 -1.33
C LEU A 183 -19.60 -12.17 0.15
N ASN A 184 -20.65 -11.44 0.51
CA ASN A 184 -20.93 -10.99 1.88
C ASN A 184 -19.86 -10.06 2.48
N PHE A 185 -19.03 -9.41 1.65
CA PHE A 185 -18.26 -8.28 2.13
C PHE A 185 -19.12 -7.02 2.12
N LYS A 186 -19.23 -6.37 3.28
CA LYS A 186 -19.92 -5.10 3.42
C LYS A 186 -18.97 -3.98 3.05
N TRP A 187 -19.40 -3.13 2.13
CA TRP A 187 -18.70 -1.89 1.85
C TRP A 187 -18.77 -0.99 3.10
N SER A 188 -17.61 -0.57 3.60
CA SER A 188 -17.51 0.28 4.78
C SER A 188 -17.50 1.76 4.41
N HIS A 189 -16.55 2.19 3.60
CA HIS A 189 -16.40 3.57 3.18
C HIS A 189 -15.52 3.67 1.94
N ARG A 190 -15.52 4.86 1.33
CA ARG A 190 -14.70 5.22 0.17
C ARG A 190 -13.85 6.44 0.50
N ILE A 191 -12.61 6.44 0.01
CA ILE A 191 -11.70 7.57 0.12
C ILE A 191 -11.18 7.92 -1.27
N PHE A 192 -11.22 9.21 -1.59
CA PHE A 192 -10.61 9.76 -2.80
C PHE A 192 -9.26 10.38 -2.43
N THR A 193 -8.18 9.93 -3.06
CA THR A 193 -6.83 10.38 -2.71
C THR A 193 -6.13 11.04 -3.89
N LYS A 194 -5.63 12.26 -3.67
CA LYS A 194 -4.56 12.84 -4.50
C LYS A 194 -3.24 12.67 -3.77
N ALA A 195 -2.19 12.26 -4.47
CA ALA A 195 -0.87 12.17 -3.88
C ALA A 195 0.21 12.67 -4.83
N ARG A 196 1.24 13.28 -4.25
CA ARG A 196 2.53 13.43 -4.92
C ARG A 196 3.44 12.35 -4.39
N ILE A 197 3.88 11.45 -5.28
CA ILE A 197 4.72 10.32 -4.95
C ILE A 197 6.11 10.59 -5.49
N PHE A 198 7.11 10.45 -4.62
CA PHE A 198 8.51 10.64 -4.92
C PHE A 198 9.25 9.33 -4.72
N HIS A 199 10.22 9.05 -5.59
CA HIS A 199 11.09 7.90 -5.48
C HIS A 199 12.52 8.40 -5.32
N SER A 200 13.21 7.86 -4.32
CA SER A 200 14.62 8.16 -4.03
C SER A 200 15.41 6.86 -4.04
N LYS A 201 16.60 6.89 -4.63
CA LYS A 201 17.42 5.72 -4.97
C LYS A 201 16.65 4.68 -5.78
N TYR A 202 15.89 5.13 -6.78
CA TYR A 202 15.08 4.26 -7.64
C TYR A 202 15.95 3.19 -8.33
N GLY A 203 15.50 1.94 -8.32
CA GLY A 203 16.22 0.81 -8.91
C GLY A 203 17.26 0.14 -8.00
N ASN A 204 17.54 0.68 -6.81
CA ASN A 204 18.50 0.13 -5.85
C ASN A 204 17.79 -0.55 -4.66
N SER A 205 18.53 -1.39 -3.92
CA SER A 205 18.05 -2.02 -2.67
C SER A 205 17.68 -1.03 -1.57
N ASP A 206 18.16 0.21 -1.67
CA ASP A 206 17.86 1.33 -0.77
C ASP A 206 16.65 2.16 -1.24
N HIS A 207 15.85 1.66 -2.18
CA HIS A 207 14.72 2.40 -2.74
C HIS A 207 13.72 2.80 -1.64
N ILE A 208 13.44 4.10 -1.58
CA ILE A 208 12.44 4.70 -0.71
C ILE A 208 11.38 5.40 -1.55
N VAL A 209 10.12 5.17 -1.19
CA VAL A 209 8.96 5.86 -1.74
C VAL A 209 8.44 6.83 -0.69
N ILE A 210 8.34 8.10 -1.06
CA ILE A 210 7.79 9.16 -0.22
C ILE A 210 6.44 9.54 -0.80
N LEU A 211 5.39 9.48 0.00
CA LEU A 211 4.03 9.83 -0.38
C LEU A 211 3.59 11.05 0.42
N VAL A 212 3.19 12.10 -0.28
CA VAL A 212 2.47 13.22 0.31
C VAL A 212 1.04 13.18 -0.20
N MET A 213 0.10 12.84 0.67
CA MET A 213 -1.28 12.48 0.31
C MET A 213 -2.28 13.46 0.90
N ARG A 214 -3.29 13.79 0.11
CA ARG A 214 -4.51 14.50 0.54
C ARG A 214 -5.72 13.66 0.21
N HIS A 215 -6.62 13.58 1.17
CA HIS A 215 -7.86 12.82 1.07
C HIS A 215 -9.04 13.76 0.83
N TYR A 216 -10.02 13.33 0.05
CA TYR A 216 -11.14 14.14 -0.43
C TYR A 216 -12.46 13.42 -0.19
N LYS A 217 -13.53 14.22 -0.04
CA LYS A 217 -14.90 13.74 0.14
C LYS A 217 -15.55 13.33 -1.17
N ASP A 218 -15.10 13.91 -2.29
CA ASP A 218 -15.74 13.79 -3.60
C ASP A 218 -14.79 13.27 -4.68
N GLU A 219 -15.39 12.72 -5.73
CA GLU A 219 -14.70 12.14 -6.89
C GLU A 219 -14.02 13.16 -7.80
N ASN A 220 -14.46 14.42 -7.75
CA ASN A 220 -13.86 15.52 -8.50
C ASN A 220 -12.65 16.12 -7.76
N PHE A 221 -12.40 15.65 -6.53
CA PHE A 221 -11.32 16.10 -5.65
C PHE A 221 -11.35 17.61 -5.42
N LEU A 222 -12.54 18.16 -5.20
CA LEU A 222 -12.76 19.58 -4.95
C LEU A 222 -12.74 19.91 -3.45
N HIS A 223 -13.25 19.01 -2.61
CA HIS A 223 -13.40 19.23 -1.18
C HIS A 223 -12.49 18.28 -0.39
N PRO A 224 -11.30 18.74 0.05
CA PRO A 224 -10.44 17.92 0.89
C PRO A 224 -11.13 17.60 2.22
N LEU A 225 -10.83 16.44 2.80
CA LEU A 225 -11.27 16.10 4.15
C LEU A 225 -10.74 17.11 5.19
N PHE A 226 -9.51 17.57 4.97
CA PHE A 226 -8.85 18.62 5.75
C PHE A 226 -8.10 19.54 4.78
N HIS A 227 -8.42 20.83 4.80
CA HIS A 227 -7.83 21.82 3.90
C HIS A 227 -6.34 22.10 4.20
N ASP A 228 -5.95 21.95 5.46
CA ASP A 228 -4.71 22.39 6.10
C ASP A 228 -3.73 21.24 6.38
N ARG A 229 -4.04 20.02 5.92
CA ARG A 229 -3.32 18.80 6.31
C ARG A 229 -3.02 17.88 5.15
N ALA A 230 -1.86 17.24 5.22
CA ALA A 230 -1.45 16.18 4.32
C ALA A 230 -0.83 15.02 5.10
N LEU A 231 -1.20 13.81 4.74
CA LEU A 231 -0.58 12.61 5.27
C LEU A 231 0.75 12.39 4.54
N VAL A 232 1.85 12.40 5.28
CA VAL A 232 3.18 12.10 4.77
C VAL A 232 3.56 10.69 5.20
N GLN A 233 3.94 9.86 4.25
CA GLN A 233 4.47 8.52 4.51
C GLN A 233 5.77 8.32 3.76
N ILE A 234 6.73 7.68 4.42
CA ILE A 234 7.90 7.11 3.75
C ILE A 234 7.82 5.59 3.85
N LYS A 235 8.10 4.93 2.73
CA LYS A 235 7.93 3.48 2.58
C LYS A 235 9.11 2.86 1.88
N SER A 236 9.35 1.60 2.19
CA SER A 236 10.21 0.72 1.41
C SER A 236 9.60 -0.68 1.38
N TYR A 237 9.82 -1.40 0.29
CA TYR A 237 9.18 -2.68 0.02
C TYR A 237 10.26 -3.75 -0.13
N LEU A 238 10.08 -4.87 0.57
CA LEU A 238 10.98 -6.01 0.50
C LEU A 238 10.20 -7.30 0.19
N ASN A 239 10.71 -8.12 -0.72
CA ASN A 239 10.13 -9.44 -1.00
C ASN A 239 10.65 -10.52 -0.06
N ASP A 240 11.83 -10.33 0.52
CA ASP A 240 12.39 -11.17 1.58
C ASP A 240 12.94 -10.30 2.71
N ASN A 241 12.99 -10.85 3.93
CA ASN A 241 13.38 -10.08 5.11
C ASN A 241 14.92 -9.98 5.29
N LYS A 242 15.73 -10.34 4.29
CA LYS A 242 17.20 -10.38 4.44
C LYS A 242 17.81 -9.00 4.71
N HIS A 243 17.20 -7.95 4.18
CA HIS A 243 17.70 -6.57 4.28
C HIS A 243 16.89 -5.69 5.23
N ALA A 244 16.04 -6.28 6.08
CA ALA A 244 15.13 -5.56 6.96
C ALA A 244 15.83 -4.50 7.84
N ASP A 245 16.97 -4.83 8.46
CA ASP A 245 17.68 -3.91 9.35
C ASP A 245 18.22 -2.68 8.60
N MET A 246 18.77 -2.89 7.40
CA MET A 246 19.27 -1.81 6.56
C MET A 246 18.11 -0.92 6.09
N THR A 247 17.00 -1.52 5.65
CA THR A 247 15.79 -0.79 5.26
C THR A 247 15.25 0.08 6.38
N GLN A 248 15.19 -0.45 7.61
CA GLN A 248 14.76 0.34 8.78
C GLN A 248 15.72 1.49 9.07
N LYS A 249 17.05 1.25 9.01
CA LYS A 249 18.06 2.30 9.18
C LYS A 249 17.92 3.40 8.13
N ASN A 250 17.70 3.02 6.88
CA ASN A 250 17.52 3.98 5.78
C ASN A 250 16.27 4.83 5.97
N LEU A 251 15.13 4.25 6.35
CA LEU A 251 13.92 5.01 6.65
C LEU A 251 14.13 6.01 7.80
N LEU A 252 14.84 5.60 8.86
CA LEU A 252 15.18 6.49 9.98
C LEU A 252 16.15 7.61 9.59
N ASN A 253 17.03 7.41 8.61
CA ASN A 253 17.86 8.51 8.11
C ASN A 253 17.00 9.59 7.44
N TYR A 254 15.97 9.20 6.68
CA TYR A 254 15.05 10.15 6.04
C TYR A 254 14.17 10.89 7.06
N THR A 255 13.92 10.32 8.25
CA THR A 255 13.22 11.07 9.30
C THR A 255 14.02 12.25 9.80
N GLU A 256 15.35 12.14 9.90
CA GLU A 256 16.20 13.27 10.29
C GLU A 256 16.27 14.34 9.19
N VAL A 257 16.30 13.93 7.91
CA VAL A 257 16.27 14.88 6.77
C VAL A 257 14.99 15.72 6.76
N PHE A 258 13.83 15.09 7.02
CA PHE A 258 12.54 15.76 6.96
C PHE A 258 12.05 16.36 8.28
N LYS A 259 12.76 16.10 9.38
CA LYS A 259 12.44 16.58 10.73
C LYS A 259 12.08 18.05 10.84
N PRO A 260 12.74 19.00 10.12
CA PRO A 260 12.36 20.42 10.18
C PRO A 260 10.94 20.71 9.68
N TYR A 261 10.37 19.84 8.85
CA TYR A 261 9.07 20.02 8.22
C TYR A 261 8.01 19.08 8.76
N VAL A 262 8.39 17.84 9.07
CA VAL A 262 7.46 16.79 9.50
C VAL A 262 8.16 15.76 10.40
N SER A 263 7.51 15.40 11.50
CA SER A 263 8.02 14.40 12.44
C SER A 263 7.49 13.01 12.09
N LEU A 264 8.21 12.31 11.22
CA LEU A 264 7.92 10.93 10.79
C LEU A 264 8.16 9.95 11.94
N ARG A 265 7.18 9.08 12.19
CA ARG A 265 7.21 8.12 13.30
C ARG A 265 6.46 6.84 12.96
N LYS A 266 6.73 5.81 13.77
CA LYS A 266 5.91 4.59 13.83
C LYS A 266 4.53 4.95 14.36
N VAL A 267 3.47 4.48 13.71
CA VAL A 267 2.08 4.73 14.11
C VAL A 267 1.57 3.53 14.89
N ASP A 268 1.12 3.77 16.12
CA ASP A 268 0.46 2.74 16.91
C ASP A 268 -0.91 2.41 16.30
N SER A 269 -0.99 1.29 15.60
CA SER A 269 -2.21 0.83 14.96
C SER A 269 -3.30 0.47 15.98
N ASN A 270 -2.92 -0.01 17.15
CA ASN A 270 -3.88 -0.36 18.20
C ASN A 270 -4.54 0.91 18.74
N PHE A 271 -3.76 1.98 18.93
CA PHE A 271 -4.31 3.27 19.31
C PHE A 271 -5.25 3.86 18.24
N VAL A 272 -4.88 3.74 16.96
CA VAL A 272 -5.73 4.24 15.86
C VAL A 272 -7.06 3.47 15.77
N GLU A 273 -7.03 2.14 15.90
CA GLU A 273 -8.26 1.33 15.91
C GLU A 273 -9.12 1.63 17.15
N GLN A 274 -8.51 1.83 18.33
CA GLN A 274 -9.25 2.28 19.52
C GLN A 274 -9.95 3.63 19.33
N ILE A 275 -9.30 4.58 18.65
CA ILE A 275 -9.93 5.86 18.29
C ILE A 275 -11.12 5.61 17.37
N LYS A 276 -10.92 4.80 16.31
CA LYS A 276 -11.96 4.48 15.32
C LYS A 276 -13.17 3.83 16.00
N ASP A 277 -12.97 2.83 16.85
CA ASP A 277 -14.05 2.17 17.57
C ASP A 277 -14.81 3.12 18.51
N ARG A 278 -14.13 4.08 19.15
CA ARG A 278 -14.81 5.12 19.96
C ARG A 278 -15.68 6.05 19.13
N TYR A 279 -15.27 6.40 17.92
CA TYR A 279 -16.05 7.28 17.04
C TYR A 279 -17.19 6.55 16.31
N TYR A 280 -17.03 5.26 16.01
CA TYR A 280 -18.04 4.46 15.28
C TYR A 280 -18.91 3.57 16.17
N GLY A 281 -18.54 3.33 17.44
CA GLY A 281 -19.35 2.61 18.43
C GLY A 281 -20.35 3.49 19.19
N ALA A 282 -20.43 4.79 18.84
CA ALA A 282 -21.37 5.75 19.40
C ALA A 282 -22.66 5.92 18.56
N PHE A 283 -22.91 5.01 17.60
CA PHE A 283 -24.12 4.97 16.77
C PHE A 283 -24.72 3.58 16.74
#